data_AF-T1PL15-F1
#
_entry.id   AF-T1PL15-F1
#
_cell.length_a   1.000
_cell.length_b   1.000
_cell.length_c   1.000
_cell.angle_alpha   90.00
_cell.angle_beta   90.00
_cell.angle_gamma   90.00
#
_symmetry.space_group_name_H-M   'P 1'
#
loop_
_entity.id
_entity.type
_entity.pdbx_description
1 polymer ?
#
loop_
_entity_poly.entity_id
_entity_poly.type
_entity_poly.pdbx_seq_one_letter_code
_entity_poly.pdbx_strand_id
1 'polypeptide(L)'
;MQALKLTLLMTFCLAASTASPVDFMADGHENQIIDFDQVGPSSILSRHARSPEGGSVGIDYRKDENGRVAVAQYKQNIFSSADGDRSLDAHAHASRNFDHNSNAFGGGVQGKWSAGSGGSADFTKDNFGRQASVQLNQNLFTSRDGRGTIDAYAQGTRNFDYNYNNFGGGIQGRYRF
;
A
#
# COMPACT_ATOMS: atom_id res chain seq x y z
N MET A 1 -7.43 47.51 -12.52
CA MET A 1 -8.68 46.72 -12.66
C MET A 1 -8.47 45.21 -12.90
N GLN A 2 -7.34 44.74 -13.43
CA GLN A 2 -7.10 43.30 -13.64
C GLN A 2 -6.77 42.53 -12.34
N ALA A 3 -5.98 43.13 -11.44
CA ALA A 3 -5.62 42.50 -10.16
C ALA A 3 -6.85 42.16 -9.29
N LEU A 4 -7.83 43.06 -9.20
CA LEU A 4 -9.06 42.85 -8.43
C LEU A 4 -9.89 41.66 -8.96
N LYS A 5 -9.93 41.47 -10.29
CA LYS A 5 -10.64 40.34 -10.91
C LYS A 5 -9.95 39.01 -10.63
N LEU A 6 -8.62 39.00 -10.64
CA LEU A 6 -7.83 37.81 -10.34
C LEU A 6 -7.94 37.42 -8.86
N THR A 7 -7.90 38.40 -7.95
CA THR A 7 -8.09 38.16 -6.51
C THR A 7 -9.48 37.60 -6.23
N LEU A 8 -10.52 38.15 -6.90
CA LEU A 8 -11.90 37.72 -6.72
C LEU A 8 -12.17 36.33 -7.32
N LEU A 9 -11.49 35.98 -8.42
CA LEU A 9 -11.52 34.63 -8.98
C LEU A 9 -10.86 33.61 -8.04
N MET A 10 -9.70 33.94 -7.47
CA MET A 10 -8.99 33.04 -6.55
C MET A 10 -9.75 32.84 -5.24
N THR A 11 -10.38 33.87 -4.69
CA THR A 11 -11.25 33.70 -3.50
C THR A 11 -12.52 32.91 -3.83
N PHE A 12 -13.07 33.04 -5.04
CA PHE A 12 -14.20 32.20 -5.47
C PHE A 12 -13.78 30.74 -5.66
N CYS A 13 -12.60 30.47 -6.21
CA CYS A 13 -12.04 29.12 -6.31
C CYS A 13 -11.78 28.48 -4.93
N LEU A 14 -11.30 29.25 -3.95
CA LEU A 14 -11.14 28.77 -2.58
C LEU A 14 -12.50 28.51 -1.90
N ALA A 15 -13.50 29.38 -2.08
CA ALA A 15 -14.82 29.18 -1.51
C ALA A 15 -15.57 27.98 -2.13
N ALA A 16 -15.42 27.76 -3.44
CA ALA A 16 -15.96 26.60 -4.15
C ALA A 16 -15.27 25.27 -3.79
N SER A 17 -14.11 25.33 -3.12
CA SER A 17 -13.36 24.15 -2.66
C SER A 17 -13.81 23.63 -1.29
N THR A 18 -14.88 24.20 -0.71
CA THR A 18 -15.58 23.61 0.44
C THR A 18 -16.39 22.38 -0.01
N ALA A 19 -15.69 21.38 -0.54
CA ALA A 19 -16.17 20.02 -0.47
C ALA A 19 -16.39 19.73 1.03
N SER A 20 -17.63 19.42 1.39
CA SER A 20 -17.93 18.82 2.67
C SER A 20 -16.87 17.77 2.99
N PRO A 21 -16.35 17.69 4.24
CA PRO A 21 -15.53 16.55 4.61
C PRO A 21 -16.34 15.32 4.24
N VAL A 22 -15.90 14.61 3.21
CA VAL A 22 -16.38 13.27 3.00
C VAL A 22 -15.75 12.53 4.16
N ASP A 23 -16.58 12.26 5.17
CA ASP A 23 -16.29 11.22 6.14
C ASP A 23 -16.19 9.93 5.31
N PHE A 24 -14.99 9.69 4.80
CA PHE A 24 -14.61 8.38 4.33
C PHE A 24 -14.61 7.55 5.60
N MET A 25 -15.73 6.85 5.80
CA MET A 25 -15.76 5.65 6.60
C MET A 25 -14.45 4.94 6.33
N ALA A 26 -13.73 4.66 7.41
CA ALA A 26 -12.66 3.70 7.42
C ALA A 26 -13.25 2.33 7.09
N ASP A 27 -13.80 2.16 5.90
CA ASP A 27 -13.68 0.93 5.15
C ASP A 27 -12.22 0.91 4.72
N GLY A 28 -11.37 0.71 5.72
CA GLY A 28 -10.12 0.04 5.51
C GLY A 28 -10.53 -1.28 4.87
N HIS A 29 -10.50 -1.30 3.54
CA HIS A 29 -10.09 -2.50 2.84
C HIS A 29 -8.67 -2.72 3.31
N GLU A 30 -8.59 -3.31 4.50
CA GLU A 30 -7.43 -3.90 5.10
C GLU A 30 -6.78 -4.63 3.95
N ASN A 31 -5.62 -4.13 3.52
CA ASN A 31 -4.75 -4.87 2.64
C ASN A 31 -4.57 -6.18 3.37
N GLN A 32 -5.35 -7.20 2.99
CA GLN A 32 -5.22 -8.55 3.49
C GLN A 32 -3.92 -9.05 2.88
N ILE A 33 -2.80 -8.58 3.46
CA ILE A 33 -1.59 -9.35 3.57
C ILE A 33 -2.11 -10.67 4.11
N ILE A 34 -2.11 -11.68 3.23
CA ILE A 34 -2.67 -12.99 3.55
C ILE A 34 -1.99 -13.42 4.83
N ASP A 35 -2.77 -13.39 5.91
CA ASP A 35 -2.22 -13.52 7.24
C ASP A 35 -1.60 -14.90 7.33
N PHE A 36 -0.31 -14.93 7.64
CA PHE A 36 0.30 -16.23 7.82
C PHE A 36 -0.40 -16.93 9.00
N ASP A 37 -0.89 -16.25 10.01
CA ASP A 37 -1.46 -16.94 11.16
C ASP A 37 -2.85 -17.60 10.89
N GLN A 38 -3.49 -17.32 9.74
CA GLN A 38 -4.80 -17.89 9.37
C GLN A 38 -4.78 -19.28 8.71
N VAL A 39 -3.62 -19.77 8.26
CA VAL A 39 -3.51 -21.13 7.71
C VAL A 39 -3.02 -22.01 8.84
N GLY A 40 -3.84 -22.99 9.22
CA GLY A 40 -3.64 -23.84 10.41
C GLY A 40 -2.26 -24.52 10.51
N PRO A 41 -2.01 -25.22 11.63
CA PRO A 41 -0.69 -25.74 11.96
C PRO A 41 -0.17 -26.65 10.84
N SER A 42 0.92 -26.25 10.20
CA SER A 42 1.54 -26.99 9.11
C SER A 42 3.04 -26.71 9.01
N SER A 43 3.78 -27.62 8.38
CA SER A 43 5.22 -27.46 8.17
C SER A 43 5.49 -26.32 7.19
N ILE A 44 6.20 -25.29 7.65
CA ILE A 44 6.67 -24.18 6.81
C ILE A 44 7.98 -24.60 6.15
N LEU A 45 8.03 -24.59 4.81
CA LEU A 45 9.28 -24.64 4.07
C LEU A 45 9.78 -23.21 3.88
N SER A 46 10.85 -22.87 4.58
CA SER A 46 11.40 -21.52 4.57
C SER A 46 12.83 -21.51 4.04
N ARG A 47 13.17 -20.51 3.23
CA ARG A 47 14.55 -20.22 2.79
C ARG A 47 14.83 -18.75 3.03
N HIS A 48 15.94 -18.50 3.71
CA HIS A 48 16.42 -17.16 4.00
C HIS A 48 17.86 -16.99 3.52
N ALA A 49 18.15 -15.88 2.86
CA ALA A 49 19.50 -15.48 2.49
C ALA A 49 19.74 -14.02 2.86
N ARG A 50 20.96 -13.69 3.27
CA ARG A 50 21.40 -12.32 3.53
C ARG A 50 22.58 -12.00 2.65
N SER A 51 22.59 -10.82 2.02
CA SER A 51 23.76 -10.33 1.32
C SER A 51 24.77 -9.77 2.33
N PRO A 52 26.07 -9.82 2.03
CA PRO A 52 27.10 -9.12 2.81
C PRO A 52 26.87 -7.60 2.86
N GLU A 53 26.17 -7.06 1.85
CA GLU A 53 25.91 -5.62 1.65
C GLU A 53 24.62 -5.13 2.35
N GLY A 54 24.00 -5.94 3.22
CA GLY A 54 22.92 -5.52 4.13
C GLY A 54 21.49 -5.86 3.71
N GLY A 55 21.28 -6.35 2.48
CA GLY A 55 19.99 -6.84 2.01
C GLY A 55 19.68 -8.25 2.50
N SER A 56 18.40 -8.63 2.55
CA SER A 56 17.99 -9.99 2.91
C SER A 56 16.77 -10.41 2.13
N VAL A 57 16.70 -11.68 1.75
CA VAL A 57 15.53 -12.27 1.10
C VAL A 57 15.02 -13.45 1.91
N GLY A 58 13.70 -13.48 2.12
CA GLY A 58 12.97 -14.60 2.70
C GLY A 58 11.92 -15.11 1.71
N ILE A 59 11.88 -16.42 1.54
CA ILE A 59 10.84 -17.12 0.79
C ILE A 59 10.24 -18.17 1.70
N ASP A 60 8.95 -18.03 1.99
CA ASP A 60 8.20 -18.93 2.83
C ASP A 60 7.10 -19.59 2.02
N TYR A 61 7.03 -20.91 2.08
CA TYR A 61 5.95 -21.70 1.50
C TYR A 61 5.32 -22.58 2.58
N ARG A 62 4.00 -22.71 2.50
CA ARG A 62 3.24 -23.56 3.41
C ARG A 62 1.96 -24.05 2.78
N LYS A 63 1.41 -25.11 3.35
CA LYS A 63 0.14 -25.70 2.97
C LYS A 63 -0.57 -26.17 4.24
N ASP A 64 -1.85 -25.84 4.44
CA ASP A 64 -2.57 -26.34 5.63
C ASP A 64 -2.55 -27.88 5.70
N GLU A 65 -2.77 -28.41 6.90
CA GLU A 65 -2.75 -29.85 7.19
C GLU A 65 -3.65 -30.66 6.25
N ASN A 66 -4.80 -30.09 5.88
CA ASN A 66 -5.78 -30.71 5.00
C ASN A 66 -5.46 -30.54 3.50
N GLY A 67 -4.41 -29.79 3.16
CA GLY A 67 -3.99 -29.59 1.78
C GLY A 67 -4.92 -28.69 0.94
N ARG A 68 -5.78 -27.91 1.58
CA ARG A 68 -6.83 -27.05 1.00
C ARG A 68 -6.34 -25.65 0.70
N VAL A 69 -5.34 -25.15 1.41
CA VAL A 69 -4.76 -23.82 1.18
C VAL A 69 -3.25 -23.91 1.09
N ALA A 70 -2.66 -23.40 0.01
CA ALA A 70 -1.22 -23.17 -0.11
C ALA A 70 -0.93 -21.67 -0.14
N VAL A 71 0.13 -21.23 0.52
CA VAL A 71 0.56 -19.83 0.54
C VAL A 71 2.06 -19.75 0.31
N ALA A 72 2.46 -18.79 -0.52
CA ALA A 72 3.84 -18.38 -0.72
C ALA A 72 4.00 -16.91 -0.32
N GLN A 73 5.09 -16.60 0.38
CA GLN A 73 5.50 -15.24 0.72
C GLN A 73 6.93 -15.00 0.28
N TYR A 74 7.17 -13.76 -0.14
CA TYR A 74 8.44 -13.20 -0.51
C TYR A 74 8.62 -11.87 0.22
N LYS A 75 9.75 -11.69 0.87
CA LYS A 75 10.17 -10.42 1.44
C LYS A 75 11.62 -10.18 1.10
N GLN A 76 11.95 -8.98 0.65
CA GLN A 76 13.31 -8.58 0.34
C GLN A 76 13.58 -7.19 0.88
N ASN A 77 14.61 -7.07 1.72
CA ASN A 77 15.28 -5.80 1.95
C ASN A 77 16.24 -5.55 0.77
N ILE A 78 15.93 -4.54 -0.04
CA ILE A 78 16.71 -4.15 -1.22
C ILE A 78 17.83 -3.20 -0.79
N PHE A 79 17.51 -2.27 0.12
CA PHE A 79 18.45 -1.25 0.55
C PHE A 79 18.16 -0.82 1.99
N SER A 80 19.22 -0.61 2.75
CA SER A 80 19.18 0.09 4.03
C SER A 80 20.38 1.02 4.10
N SER A 81 20.17 2.27 4.46
CA SER A 81 21.27 3.19 4.68
C SER A 81 21.98 2.91 6.00
N ALA A 82 23.27 3.22 6.06
CA ALA A 82 24.10 2.99 7.26
C ALA A 82 23.60 3.76 8.50
N ASP A 83 22.94 4.90 8.28
CA ASP A 83 22.32 5.74 9.31
C ASP A 83 20.88 5.31 9.67
N GLY A 84 20.31 4.31 8.98
CA GLY A 84 18.95 3.80 9.22
C GLY A 84 17.82 4.75 8.78
N ASP A 85 18.16 5.88 8.18
CA ASP A 85 17.18 6.89 7.77
C ASP A 85 16.53 6.64 6.42
N ARG A 86 17.05 5.68 5.66
CA ARG A 86 16.54 5.31 4.35
C ARG A 86 16.50 3.80 4.21
N SER A 87 15.42 3.31 3.64
CA SER A 87 15.26 1.89 3.34
C SER A 87 14.42 1.71 2.08
N LEU A 88 14.57 0.56 1.45
CA LEU A 88 13.70 0.10 0.38
C LEU A 88 13.48 -1.40 0.56
N ASP A 89 12.23 -1.78 0.69
CA ASP A 89 11.79 -3.16 0.85
C ASP A 89 10.83 -3.50 -0.28
N ALA A 90 10.92 -4.73 -0.76
CA ALA A 90 9.95 -5.34 -1.66
C ALA A 90 9.30 -6.54 -0.99
N HIS A 91 8.04 -6.77 -1.30
CA HIS A 91 7.32 -7.93 -0.80
C HIS A 91 6.35 -8.45 -1.85
N ALA A 92 6.06 -9.74 -1.79
CA ALA A 92 5.02 -10.36 -2.58
C ALA A 92 4.43 -11.53 -1.80
N HIS A 93 3.18 -11.86 -2.11
CA HIS A 93 2.49 -12.99 -1.52
C HIS A 93 1.53 -13.58 -2.56
N ALA A 94 1.28 -14.87 -2.44
CA ALA A 94 0.28 -15.57 -3.23
C ALA A 94 -0.35 -16.66 -2.37
N SER A 95 -1.65 -16.91 -2.58
CA SER A 95 -2.34 -18.06 -2.03
C SER A 95 -3.19 -18.76 -3.06
N ARG A 96 -3.41 -20.04 -2.80
CA ARG A 96 -4.25 -20.94 -3.58
C ARG A 96 -5.20 -21.64 -2.62
N ASN A 97 -6.51 -21.48 -2.81
CA ASN A 97 -7.51 -22.31 -2.17
C ASN A 97 -8.00 -23.39 -3.14
N PHE A 98 -7.68 -24.65 -2.84
CA PHE A 98 -8.01 -25.81 -3.64
C PHE A 98 -9.49 -26.20 -3.55
N ASP A 99 -10.17 -25.95 -2.43
CA ASP A 99 -11.60 -26.23 -2.25
C ASP A 99 -12.45 -25.39 -3.22
N HIS A 100 -12.06 -24.13 -3.42
CA HIS A 100 -12.83 -23.15 -4.20
C HIS A 100 -12.21 -22.82 -5.56
N ASN A 101 -11.17 -23.55 -5.98
CA ASN A 101 -10.40 -23.25 -7.19
C ASN A 101 -10.04 -21.74 -7.32
N SER A 102 -9.72 -21.11 -6.18
CA SER A 102 -9.47 -19.68 -6.05
C SER A 102 -7.96 -19.35 -5.83
N ASN A 103 -7.48 -18.22 -6.35
CA ASN A 103 -6.13 -17.69 -6.16
C ASN A 103 -6.18 -16.22 -5.75
N ALA A 104 -5.43 -15.81 -4.72
CA ALA A 104 -5.13 -14.39 -4.47
C ALA A 104 -3.62 -14.17 -4.56
N PHE A 105 -3.23 -12.97 -4.93
CA PHE A 105 -1.84 -12.57 -4.89
C PHE A 105 -1.72 -11.06 -4.74
N GLY A 106 -0.57 -10.62 -4.28
CA GLY A 106 -0.27 -9.21 -4.16
C GLY A 106 1.19 -9.01 -3.87
N GLY A 107 1.56 -7.75 -3.73
CA GLY A 107 2.92 -7.35 -3.45
C GLY A 107 3.09 -5.87 -3.64
N GLY A 108 4.30 -5.41 -3.42
CA GLY A 108 4.57 -4.00 -3.47
C GLY A 108 5.99 -3.68 -3.07
N VAL A 109 6.25 -2.40 -3.08
CA VAL A 109 7.49 -1.80 -2.59
C VAL A 109 7.16 -0.74 -1.57
N GLN A 110 7.98 -0.67 -0.53
CA GLN A 110 7.89 0.36 0.49
C GLN A 110 9.27 0.97 0.68
N GLY A 111 9.34 2.30 0.65
CA GLY A 111 10.58 3.03 0.78
C GLY A 111 10.49 4.15 1.82
N LYS A 112 11.62 4.40 2.48
CA LYS A 112 11.88 5.58 3.32
C LYS A 112 13.03 6.35 2.69
N TRP A 113 12.86 7.66 2.46
CA TRP A 113 13.87 8.50 1.79
C TRP A 113 14.53 9.49 2.74
N SER A 114 13.89 9.81 3.85
CA SER A 114 14.45 10.60 4.96
C SER A 114 13.63 10.39 6.24
N ALA A 115 14.05 11.02 7.34
CA ALA A 115 13.25 11.10 8.55
C ALA A 115 11.89 11.74 8.26
N GLY A 116 10.82 10.94 8.33
CA GLY A 116 9.45 11.39 8.11
C GLY A 116 9.01 11.48 6.64
N SER A 117 9.81 11.01 5.67
CA SER A 117 9.41 10.91 4.27
C SER A 117 9.61 9.49 3.73
N GLY A 118 8.64 9.02 2.95
CA GLY A 118 8.63 7.69 2.39
C GLY A 118 7.37 7.47 1.56
N GLY A 119 7.18 6.24 1.12
CA GLY A 119 5.97 5.86 0.39
C GLY A 119 5.89 4.36 0.17
N SER A 120 4.73 3.92 -0.32
CA SER A 120 4.50 2.56 -0.79
C SER A 120 3.77 2.57 -2.12
N ALA A 121 3.98 1.52 -2.88
CA ALA A 121 3.20 1.18 -4.06
C ALA A 121 2.87 -0.30 -3.97
N ASP A 122 1.59 -0.61 -3.83
CA ASP A 122 1.08 -1.94 -3.55
C ASP A 122 0.05 -2.33 -4.61
N PHE A 123 0.02 -3.61 -4.96
CA PHE A 123 -0.97 -4.20 -5.83
C PHE A 123 -1.53 -5.47 -5.20
N THR A 124 -2.80 -5.74 -5.46
CA THR A 124 -3.48 -6.94 -4.97
C THR A 124 -4.46 -7.46 -6.01
N LYS A 125 -4.70 -8.76 -5.99
CA LYS A 125 -5.69 -9.49 -6.76
C LYS A 125 -6.45 -10.40 -5.81
N ASP A 126 -7.77 -10.29 -5.81
CA ASP A 126 -8.63 -11.07 -4.92
C ASP A 126 -8.65 -12.56 -5.26
N ASN A 127 -9.14 -13.35 -4.31
CA ASN A 127 -9.15 -14.82 -4.34
C ASN A 127 -9.81 -15.44 -5.58
N PHE A 128 -10.64 -14.71 -6.32
CA PHE A 128 -11.38 -15.27 -7.47
C PHE A 128 -10.96 -14.62 -8.79
N GLY A 129 -9.93 -13.78 -8.76
CA GLY A 129 -9.45 -13.05 -9.92
C GLY A 129 -10.41 -11.98 -10.43
N ARG A 130 -11.46 -11.66 -9.67
CA ARG A 130 -12.57 -10.76 -9.98
C ARG A 130 -12.20 -9.31 -9.73
N GLN A 131 -11.25 -9.05 -8.84
CA GLN A 131 -10.80 -7.70 -8.57
C GLN A 131 -9.27 -7.62 -8.60
N ALA A 132 -8.77 -6.53 -9.18
CA ALA A 132 -7.40 -6.10 -9.02
C ALA A 132 -7.41 -4.68 -8.43
N SER A 133 -6.46 -4.40 -7.56
CA SER A 133 -6.26 -3.08 -6.97
C SER A 133 -4.81 -2.68 -7.00
N VAL A 134 -4.59 -1.37 -7.13
CA VAL A 134 -3.31 -0.70 -6.94
C VAL A 134 -3.51 0.43 -5.96
N GLN A 135 -2.54 0.63 -5.07
CA GLN A 135 -2.52 1.73 -4.12
C GLN A 135 -1.12 2.33 -4.09
N LEU A 136 -1.06 3.66 -4.08
CA LEU A 136 0.14 4.45 -3.94
C LEU A 136 -0.06 5.37 -2.74
N ASN A 137 0.89 5.38 -1.83
CA ASN A 137 0.95 6.35 -0.75
C ASN A 137 2.34 6.98 -0.73
N GLN A 138 2.41 8.29 -0.55
CA GLN A 138 3.68 9.01 -0.50
C GLN A 138 3.59 10.17 0.47
N ASN A 139 4.47 10.21 1.47
CA ASN A 139 4.71 11.42 2.22
C ASN A 139 5.63 12.33 1.41
N LEU A 140 5.08 13.47 0.98
CA LEU A 140 5.81 14.48 0.22
C LEU A 140 6.60 15.42 1.14
N PHE A 141 6.07 15.66 2.33
CA PHE A 141 6.67 16.59 3.28
C PHE A 141 6.25 16.27 4.71
N THR A 142 7.21 16.42 5.61
CA THR A 142 7.00 16.49 7.06
C THR A 142 7.79 17.68 7.59
N SER A 143 7.14 18.53 8.38
CA SER A 143 7.78 19.68 8.99
C SER A 143 8.83 19.24 10.02
N ARG A 144 9.85 20.07 10.24
CA ARG A 144 10.95 19.75 11.17
C ARG A 144 10.48 19.53 12.61
N ASP A 145 9.42 20.20 13.02
CA ASP A 145 8.79 20.07 14.33
C ASP A 145 7.71 18.97 14.39
N GLY A 146 7.50 18.24 13.29
CA GLY A 146 6.52 17.14 13.18
C GLY A 146 5.05 17.57 13.25
N ARG A 147 4.77 18.88 13.22
CA ARG A 147 3.41 19.42 13.36
C ARG A 147 2.64 19.44 12.05
N GLY A 148 3.34 19.50 10.92
CA GLY A 148 2.76 19.56 9.58
C GLY A 148 3.17 18.36 8.71
N THR A 149 2.23 17.76 8.00
CA THR A 149 2.50 16.76 6.95
C THR A 149 1.73 17.06 5.67
N ILE A 150 2.34 16.71 4.53
CA ILE A 150 1.68 16.69 3.22
C ILE A 150 1.90 15.29 2.63
N ASP A 151 0.80 14.62 2.35
CA ASP A 151 0.76 13.26 1.84
C ASP A 151 0.05 13.26 0.49
N ALA A 152 0.54 12.48 -0.47
CA ALA A 152 -0.13 12.19 -1.73
C ALA A 152 -0.51 10.72 -1.78
N TYR A 153 -1.68 10.44 -2.33
CA TYR A 153 -2.14 9.08 -2.52
C TYR A 153 -2.85 8.93 -3.85
N ALA A 154 -2.80 7.71 -4.40
CA ALA A 154 -3.60 7.31 -5.53
C ALA A 154 -4.05 5.86 -5.34
N GLN A 155 -5.22 5.52 -5.86
CA GLN A 155 -5.73 4.18 -5.82
C GLN A 155 -6.54 3.89 -7.09
N GLY A 156 -6.51 2.63 -7.50
CA GLY A 156 -7.27 2.15 -8.64
C GLY A 156 -7.75 0.75 -8.36
N THR A 157 -9.01 0.47 -8.65
CA THR A 157 -9.57 -0.88 -8.62
C THR A 157 -10.22 -1.19 -9.96
N ARG A 158 -10.09 -2.44 -10.39
CA ARG A 158 -10.78 -2.99 -11.54
C ARG A 158 -11.55 -4.23 -11.12
N ASN A 159 -12.86 -4.21 -11.33
CA ASN A 159 -13.71 -5.37 -11.22
C ASN A 159 -13.91 -5.98 -12.61
N PHE A 160 -13.52 -7.25 -12.75
CA PHE A 160 -13.58 -7.99 -14.01
C PHE A 160 -14.97 -8.58 -14.28
N ASP A 161 -15.78 -8.85 -13.25
CA ASP A 161 -17.15 -9.37 -13.41
C ASP A 161 -18.08 -8.31 -14.03
N TYR A 162 -17.96 -7.08 -13.54
CA TYR A 162 -18.81 -5.96 -13.98
C TYR A 162 -18.10 -5.03 -14.97
N ASN A 163 -16.90 -5.38 -15.42
CA ASN A 163 -16.02 -4.57 -16.26
C ASN A 163 -15.97 -3.09 -15.81
N TYR A 164 -15.87 -2.89 -14.51
CA TYR A 164 -15.96 -1.59 -13.87
C TYR A 164 -14.59 -1.19 -13.33
N ASN A 165 -14.27 0.10 -13.41
CA ASN A 165 -13.05 0.63 -12.82
C ASN A 165 -13.40 1.79 -11.89
N ASN A 166 -12.71 1.87 -10.76
CA ASN A 166 -12.81 2.97 -9.82
C ASN A 166 -11.40 3.51 -9.55
N PHE A 167 -11.20 4.80 -9.75
CA PHE A 167 -9.92 5.46 -9.54
C PHE A 167 -10.12 6.65 -8.62
N GLY A 168 -9.17 6.86 -7.72
CA GLY A 168 -9.16 7.98 -6.81
C GLY A 168 -7.74 8.39 -6.46
N GLY A 169 -7.62 9.57 -5.88
CA GLY A 169 -6.34 10.08 -5.43
C GLY A 169 -6.48 11.52 -4.96
N GLY A 170 -5.46 12.00 -4.28
CA GLY A 170 -5.47 13.34 -3.75
C GLY A 170 -4.19 13.69 -3.00
N ILE A 171 -4.20 14.91 -2.48
CA ILE A 171 -3.18 15.43 -1.58
C ILE A 171 -3.89 15.76 -0.27
N GLN A 172 -3.35 15.28 0.85
CA GLN A 172 -3.85 15.54 2.18
C GLN A 172 -2.81 16.30 2.99
N GLY A 173 -3.21 17.44 3.54
CA GLY A 173 -2.42 18.21 4.49
C GLY A 173 -2.95 18.02 5.91
N ARG A 174 -2.06 17.83 6.90
CA ARG A 174 -2.42 17.85 8.32
C ARG A 174 -1.52 18.82 9.06
N TYR A 175 -2.11 19.62 9.95
CA TYR A 175 -1.36 20.52 10.83
C TYR A 175 -1.91 20.44 12.26
N ARG A 176 -1.02 20.40 13.26
CA ARG A 176 -1.35 20.45 14.69
C ARG A 176 -0.90 21.78 15.28
N PHE A 177 -1.83 22.49 15.92
CA PHE A 177 -1.60 23.75 16.62
C PHE A 177 -1.09 23.53 18.05
#